data_AF-A0A3P3DDV1-F1
#
_entry.id   AF-A0A3P3DDV1-F1
#
_cell.length_a   1.000
_cell.length_b   1.000
_cell.length_c   1.000
_cell.angle_alpha   90.00
_cell.angle_beta   90.00
_cell.angle_gamma   90.00
#
_symmetry.space_group_name_H-M   'P 1'
#
loop_
_entity.id
_entity.type
_entity.pdbx_description
1 polymer ?
#
loop_
_entity_poly.entity_id
_entity_poly.type
_entity_poly.pdbx_seq_one_letter_code
_entity_poly.pdbx_strand_id
1 'polypeptide(L)'
;MSCSQAFKAQRCETEADLKAVSQAADYLGRPAPRKWIAGRVVSLLSHYFVSQQDETLAAAVAEDWCAMLADYPAWAIANACRWWMSRENPRKHCKPLPGDIQDRAHIEMEPVRAARITIARGVALPKPQPAARPEITEEERARRAAVVASLGLKRIGGEA
;
A
#
# COMPACT_ATOMS: atom_id res chain seq x y z
N MET A 1 -1.87 -12.65 -12.72
CA MET A 1 -3.05 -11.75 -12.62
C MET A 1 -2.54 -10.36 -12.27
N SER A 2 -2.69 -9.39 -13.18
CA SER A 2 -2.09 -8.06 -13.08
C SER A 2 -2.88 -7.16 -12.13
N CYS A 3 -2.38 -6.98 -10.90
CA CYS A 3 -2.94 -6.07 -9.89
C CYS A 3 -2.64 -4.58 -10.19
N SER A 4 -2.09 -4.26 -11.37
CA SER A 4 -1.41 -2.99 -11.62
C SER A 4 -2.33 -1.85 -12.12
N GLN A 5 -3.51 -2.13 -12.67
CA GLN A 5 -4.37 -1.08 -13.21
C GLN A 5 -5.32 -0.43 -12.18
N ALA A 6 -5.82 -1.18 -11.19
CA ALA A 6 -6.81 -0.67 -10.24
C ALA A 6 -6.27 0.48 -9.36
N PHE A 7 -5.00 0.40 -8.93
CA PHE A 7 -4.39 1.40 -8.06
C PHE A 7 -3.81 2.63 -8.80
N LYS A 8 -3.72 2.62 -10.14
CA LYS A 8 -3.12 3.73 -10.90
C LYS A 8 -3.96 5.02 -10.82
N ALA A 9 -5.24 4.92 -10.51
CA ALA A 9 -6.16 6.06 -10.50
C ALA A 9 -6.60 6.50 -9.10
N GLN A 10 -6.21 5.81 -8.03
CA GLN A 10 -6.73 6.11 -6.70
C GLN A 10 -6.07 7.39 -6.16
N ARG A 11 -6.90 8.41 -5.94
CA ARG A 11 -6.60 9.70 -5.30
C ARG A 11 -7.60 9.91 -4.18
N CYS A 12 -7.25 10.73 -3.20
CA CYS A 12 -8.21 11.20 -2.21
C CYS A 12 -9.27 12.06 -2.90
N GLU A 13 -10.54 11.93 -2.51
CA GLU A 13 -11.63 12.71 -3.11
C GLU A 13 -11.66 14.14 -2.56
N THR A 14 -11.29 14.31 -1.28
CA THR A 14 -11.26 15.60 -0.62
C THR A 14 -9.91 15.90 0.04
N GLU A 15 -9.66 17.17 0.33
CA GLU A 15 -8.49 17.59 1.14
C GLU A 15 -8.54 17.03 2.57
N ALA A 16 -9.75 16.84 3.12
CA ALA A 16 -9.95 16.23 4.43
C ALA A 16 -9.47 14.77 4.42
N ASP A 17 -9.81 14.01 3.38
CA ASP A 17 -9.35 12.63 3.21
C ASP A 17 -7.82 12.57 3.07
N LEU A 18 -7.25 13.47 2.27
CA LEU A 18 -5.80 13.55 2.10
C LEU A 18 -5.08 13.79 3.44
N LYS A 19 -5.61 14.72 4.23
CA LYS A 19 -5.09 15.03 5.57
C LYS A 19 -5.22 13.83 6.51
N ALA A 20 -6.37 13.15 6.52
CA ALA A 20 -6.60 11.97 7.35
C ALA A 20 -5.64 10.82 6.98
N VAL A 21 -5.47 10.55 5.68
CA VAL A 21 -4.54 9.54 5.18
C VAL A 21 -3.09 9.90 5.53
N SER A 22 -2.70 11.17 5.42
CA SER A 22 -1.37 11.64 5.85
C SER A 22 -1.12 11.38 7.32
N GLN A 23 -2.05 11.79 8.19
CA GLN A 23 -1.92 11.59 9.64
C GLN A 23 -1.83 10.10 10.00
N ALA A 24 -2.64 9.27 9.35
CA ALA A 24 -2.60 7.81 9.56
C ALA A 24 -1.28 7.21 9.09
N ALA A 25 -0.79 7.58 7.89
CA ALA A 25 0.48 7.09 7.35
C ALA A 25 1.68 7.52 8.22
N ASP A 26 1.64 8.74 8.76
CA ASP A 26 2.68 9.24 9.66
C ASP A 26 2.65 8.51 10.99
N TYR A 27 1.48 8.29 11.59
CA TYR A 27 1.34 7.54 12.85
C TYR A 27 1.77 6.08 12.68
N LEU A 28 1.26 5.39 11.67
CA LEU A 28 1.56 3.99 11.41
C LEU A 28 3.00 3.77 10.94
N GLY A 29 3.62 4.77 10.34
CA GLY A 29 5.02 4.71 9.89
C GLY A 29 6.05 5.03 10.96
N ARG A 30 5.67 5.36 12.20
CA ARG A 30 6.63 5.74 13.25
C ARG A 30 7.52 4.56 13.64
N PRO A 31 8.86 4.69 13.55
CA PRO A 31 9.76 3.64 13.96
C PRO A 31 9.56 3.19 15.40
N ALA A 32 9.78 1.90 15.65
CA ALA A 32 9.70 1.34 16.98
C ALA A 32 10.85 1.85 17.88
N PRO A 33 10.60 2.12 19.17
CA PRO A 33 11.68 2.41 20.11
C PRO A 33 12.64 1.21 20.22
N ARG A 34 13.95 1.48 20.25
CA ARG A 34 15.00 0.46 20.38
C ARG A 34 14.74 -0.57 21.49
N LYS A 35 14.36 -0.11 22.68
CA LYS A 35 14.03 -0.98 23.83
C LYS A 35 12.88 -1.95 23.51
N TRP A 36 11.89 -1.49 22.75
CA TRP A 36 10.77 -2.32 22.33
C TRP A 36 11.24 -3.39 21.32
N ILE A 37 12.08 -3.03 20.36
CA ILE A 37 12.65 -3.97 19.36
C ILE A 37 13.42 -5.08 20.07
N ALA A 38 14.35 -4.73 20.96
CA ALA A 38 15.14 -5.70 21.72
C ALA A 38 14.25 -6.68 22.49
N GLY A 39 13.24 -6.18 23.21
CA GLY A 39 12.28 -7.03 23.91
C GLY A 39 11.51 -7.97 22.98
N ARG A 40 11.04 -7.46 21.83
CA ARG A 40 10.29 -8.26 20.85
C ARG A 40 11.16 -9.36 20.24
N VAL A 41 12.42 -9.07 19.95
CA VAL A 41 13.39 -10.04 19.40
C VAL A 41 13.72 -11.12 20.42
N VAL A 42 13.96 -10.76 21.69
CA VAL A 42 14.18 -11.75 22.76
C VAL A 42 12.99 -12.70 22.85
N SER A 43 11.76 -12.20 22.82
CA SER A 43 10.55 -13.06 22.80
C SER A 43 10.42 -13.91 21.54
N LEU A 44 10.93 -13.48 20.39
CA LEU A 44 10.97 -14.32 19.19
C LEU A 44 11.98 -15.46 19.36
N LEU A 45 13.17 -15.13 19.83
CA LEU A 45 14.28 -16.07 19.94
C LEU A 45 14.08 -17.08 21.08
N SER A 46 13.26 -16.79 22.09
CA SER A 46 12.95 -17.74 23.18
C SER A 46 12.22 -19.00 22.72
N HIS A 47 11.65 -19.01 21.52
CA HIS A 47 11.06 -20.21 20.92
C HIS A 47 12.08 -21.15 20.27
N TYR A 48 13.33 -20.72 20.16
CA TYR A 48 14.40 -21.46 19.51
C TYR A 48 15.49 -21.79 20.52
N PHE A 49 16.16 -22.93 20.30
CA PHE A 49 17.35 -23.24 21.08
C PHE A 49 18.43 -22.19 20.80
N VAL A 50 19.00 -21.65 21.88
CA VAL A 50 20.17 -20.78 21.85
C VAL A 50 21.17 -21.38 22.83
N SER A 51 22.37 -21.69 22.36
CA SER A 51 23.47 -22.11 23.24
C SER A 51 23.76 -21.01 24.26
N GLN A 52 24.34 -21.36 25.40
CA GLN A 52 24.87 -20.36 26.34
C GLN A 52 25.81 -19.41 25.58
N GLN A 53 25.52 -18.11 25.63
CA GLN A 53 26.33 -17.05 25.02
C GLN A 53 26.87 -16.16 26.13
N ASP A 54 28.08 -15.65 25.94
CA ASP A 54 28.61 -14.56 26.76
C ASP A 54 27.72 -13.30 26.64
N GLU A 55 27.64 -12.52 27.71
CA GLU A 55 26.81 -11.31 27.78
C GLU A 55 27.18 -10.28 26.70
N THR A 56 28.47 -10.12 26.42
CA THR A 56 29.00 -9.20 25.39
C THR A 56 28.52 -9.61 24.00
N LEU A 57 28.53 -10.91 23.71
CA LEU A 57 28.05 -11.44 22.44
C LEU A 57 26.53 -11.27 22.31
N ALA A 58 25.78 -11.53 23.38
CA ALA A 58 24.33 -11.34 23.40
C ALA A 58 23.94 -9.86 23.15
N ALA A 59 24.69 -8.92 23.74
CA ALA A 59 24.52 -7.49 23.52
C ALA A 59 24.81 -7.08 22.07
N ALA A 60 25.91 -7.59 21.48
CA ALA A 60 26.25 -7.34 20.08
C ALA A 60 25.17 -7.88 19.12
N VAL A 61 24.66 -9.09 19.37
CA VAL A 61 23.55 -9.64 18.59
C VAL A 61 22.32 -8.76 18.72
N ALA A 62 21.94 -8.34 19.92
CA ALA A 62 20.81 -7.46 20.13
C ALA A 62 20.97 -6.10 19.40
N GLU A 63 22.20 -5.58 19.33
CA GLU A 63 22.54 -4.37 18.57
C GLU A 63 22.26 -4.56 17.07
N ASP A 64 22.73 -5.66 16.47
CA ASP A 64 22.50 -5.97 15.06
C ASP A 64 21.00 -6.04 14.73
N TRP A 65 20.23 -6.70 15.59
CA TRP A 65 18.77 -6.76 15.47
C TRP A 65 18.12 -5.38 15.55
N CYS A 66 18.55 -4.54 16.49
CA CYS A 66 18.02 -3.19 16.64
C CYS A 66 18.36 -2.32 15.43
N ALA A 67 19.59 -2.39 14.93
CA ALA A 67 20.04 -1.64 13.77
C ALA A 67 19.26 -2.05 12.51
N MET A 68 19.10 -3.36 12.28
CA MET A 68 18.41 -3.87 11.09
C MET A 68 16.92 -3.50 11.05
N LEU A 69 16.29 -3.43 12.23
CA LEU A 69 14.86 -3.17 12.37
C LEU A 69 14.54 -1.70 12.72
N ALA A 70 15.55 -0.83 12.77
CA ALA A 70 15.43 0.54 13.28
C ALA A 70 14.40 1.40 12.54
N ASP A 71 14.19 1.16 11.25
CA ASP A 71 13.29 1.96 10.40
C ASP A 71 11.83 1.48 10.44
N TYR A 72 11.56 0.34 11.09
CA TYR A 72 10.25 -0.29 11.04
C TYR A 72 9.41 0.01 12.28
N PRO A 73 8.10 0.25 12.11
CA PRO A 73 7.19 0.44 13.23
C PRO A 73 6.95 -0.88 13.98
N ALA A 74 6.55 -0.76 15.24
CA ALA A 74 6.37 -1.90 16.14
C ALA A 74 5.38 -2.95 15.60
N TRP A 75 4.29 -2.50 14.97
CA TRP A 75 3.28 -3.42 14.43
C TRP A 75 3.82 -4.25 13.26
N ALA A 76 4.66 -3.67 12.39
CA ALA A 76 5.21 -4.36 11.23
C ALA A 76 6.21 -5.44 11.67
N ILE A 77 7.09 -5.10 12.61
CA ILE A 77 8.01 -6.06 13.24
C ILE A 77 7.22 -7.17 13.95
N ALA A 78 6.17 -6.82 14.71
CA ALA A 78 5.35 -7.81 15.42
C ALA A 78 4.65 -8.78 14.45
N ASN A 79 4.10 -8.28 13.34
CA ASN A 79 3.52 -9.10 12.29
C ASN A 79 4.56 -10.01 11.64
N ALA A 80 5.74 -9.47 11.33
CA ALA A 80 6.84 -10.25 10.76
C ALA A 80 7.25 -11.42 11.65
N CYS A 81 7.43 -11.17 12.94
CA CYS A 81 7.73 -12.22 13.91
C CYS A 81 6.59 -13.24 14.05
N ARG A 82 5.32 -12.80 14.03
CA ARG A 82 4.15 -13.70 14.08
C ARG A 82 4.07 -14.58 12.85
N TRP A 83 4.27 -14.01 11.67
CA TRP A 83 4.32 -14.76 10.41
C TRP A 83 5.45 -15.78 10.43
N TRP A 84 6.65 -15.40 10.92
CA TRP A 84 7.80 -16.30 10.95
C TRP A 84 7.48 -17.64 11.65
N MET A 85 6.77 -17.56 12.78
CA MET A 85 6.37 -18.73 13.56
C MET A 85 5.09 -19.41 13.04
N SER A 86 4.36 -18.76 12.14
CA SER A 86 3.07 -19.25 11.65
C SER A 86 3.24 -20.40 10.64
N ARG A 87 2.16 -21.15 10.43
CA ARG A 87 2.11 -22.23 9.43
C ARG A 87 2.48 -21.78 8.02
N GLU A 88 2.30 -20.50 7.70
CA GLU A 88 2.51 -19.91 6.38
C GLU A 88 3.98 -19.78 6.02
N ASN A 89 4.88 -19.76 7.02
CA ASN A 89 6.31 -19.79 6.77
C ASN A 89 6.81 -21.26 6.73
N PRO A 90 7.32 -21.76 5.59
CA PRO A 90 7.92 -23.09 5.53
C PRO A 90 9.17 -23.21 6.43
N ARG A 91 9.87 -22.10 6.68
CA ARG A 91 11.09 -22.03 7.51
C ARG A 91 10.81 -21.79 9.00
N LYS A 92 9.56 -21.88 9.46
CA LYS A 92 9.17 -21.64 10.87
C LYS A 92 9.96 -22.44 11.92
N HIS A 93 10.49 -23.61 11.53
CA HIS A 93 11.28 -24.49 12.38
C HIS A 93 12.75 -24.06 12.49
N CYS A 94 13.22 -23.16 11.63
CA CYS A 94 14.57 -22.60 11.69
C CYS A 94 14.57 -21.31 12.51
N LYS A 95 15.68 -21.07 13.21
CA LYS A 95 15.94 -19.79 13.88
C LYS A 95 16.01 -18.67 12.82
N PRO A 96 15.26 -17.57 12.98
CA PRO A 96 15.34 -16.44 12.06
C PRO A 96 16.66 -15.69 12.19
N LEU A 97 17.13 -15.14 11.08
CA LEU A 97 18.16 -14.10 11.05
C LEU A 97 17.51 -12.70 11.11
N PRO A 98 18.25 -11.65 11.50
CA PRO A 98 17.74 -10.28 11.47
C PRO A 98 17.15 -9.88 10.11
N GLY A 99 17.85 -10.25 9.02
CA GLY A 99 17.40 -9.98 7.65
C GLY A 99 16.09 -10.66 7.28
N ASP A 100 15.86 -11.90 7.74
CA ASP A 100 14.62 -12.62 7.46
C ASP A 100 13.37 -11.88 8.01
N ILE A 101 13.51 -11.27 9.19
CA ILE A 101 12.43 -10.49 9.82
C ILE A 101 12.33 -9.10 9.19
N GLN A 102 13.46 -8.51 8.80
CA GLN A 102 13.48 -7.23 8.08
C GLN A 102 12.73 -7.33 6.74
N ASP A 103 13.02 -8.35 5.94
CA ASP A 103 12.36 -8.58 4.65
C ASP A 103 10.85 -8.69 4.81
N ARG A 104 10.40 -9.41 5.84
CA ARG A 104 8.97 -9.52 6.12
C ARG A 104 8.39 -8.19 6.64
N ALA A 105 9.06 -7.49 7.55
CA ALA A 105 8.60 -6.19 8.03
C ALA A 105 8.49 -5.17 6.88
N HIS A 106 9.36 -5.27 5.88
CA HIS A 106 9.25 -4.52 4.64
C HIS A 106 7.97 -4.81 3.89
N ILE A 107 7.58 -6.08 3.74
CA ILE A 107 6.31 -6.47 3.09
C ILE A 107 5.12 -5.93 3.91
N GLU A 108 5.14 -6.07 5.23
CA GLU A 108 4.06 -5.57 6.10
C GLU A 108 3.81 -4.07 5.90
N MET A 109 4.85 -3.29 5.58
CA MET A 109 4.79 -1.85 5.32
C MET A 109 4.17 -1.45 3.96
N GLU A 110 3.76 -2.40 3.12
CA GLU A 110 3.10 -2.12 1.83
C GLU A 110 1.91 -1.15 1.92
N PRO A 111 0.97 -1.28 2.87
CA PRO A 111 -0.16 -0.35 2.99
C PRO A 111 0.28 1.08 3.29
N VAL A 112 1.32 1.27 4.12
CA VAL A 112 1.86 2.60 4.43
C VAL A 112 2.55 3.19 3.21
N ARG A 113 3.31 2.38 2.44
CA ARG A 113 3.89 2.83 1.17
C ARG A 113 2.83 3.23 0.16
N ALA A 114 1.77 2.43 0.02
CA ALA A 114 0.64 2.75 -0.84
C ALA A 114 -0.03 4.07 -0.42
N ALA A 115 -0.25 4.27 0.88
CA ALA A 115 -0.78 5.53 1.41
C ALA A 115 0.12 6.72 1.08
N ARG A 116 1.45 6.59 1.25
CA ARG A 116 2.42 7.65 0.88
C ARG A 116 2.39 7.99 -0.61
N ILE A 117 2.23 6.99 -1.49
CA ILE A 117 2.04 7.22 -2.93
C ILE A 117 0.73 7.98 -3.19
N THR A 118 -0.37 7.60 -2.53
CA THR A 118 -1.66 8.31 -2.67
C THR A 118 -1.55 9.75 -2.19
N ILE A 119 -0.86 10.00 -1.08
CA ILE A 119 -0.62 11.37 -0.57
C ILE A 119 0.16 12.20 -1.59
N ALA A 120 1.24 11.64 -2.15
CA ALA A 120 2.05 12.31 -3.16
C ALA A 120 1.28 12.65 -4.45
N ARG A 121 0.19 11.93 -4.76
CA ARG A 121 -0.68 12.21 -5.90
C ARG A 121 -1.70 13.32 -5.65
N GLY A 122 -1.96 13.66 -4.39
CA GLY A 122 -2.91 14.69 -3.99
C GLY A 122 -4.39 14.33 -4.22
N VAL A 123 -5.23 15.37 -4.22
CA VAL A 123 -6.69 15.24 -4.36
C VAL A 123 -7.07 15.01 -5.84
N ALA A 124 -8.13 14.26 -6.06
CA ALA A 124 -8.74 14.13 -7.38
C ALA A 124 -9.19 15.50 -7.90
N LEU A 125 -8.85 15.82 -9.15
CA LEU A 125 -9.39 17.02 -9.78
C LEU A 125 -10.90 16.85 -9.96
N PRO A 126 -11.70 17.91 -9.78
CA PRO A 126 -13.11 17.88 -10.12
C PRO A 126 -13.26 17.37 -11.55
N LYS A 127 -14.10 16.34 -11.76
CA LYS A 127 -14.43 15.91 -13.13
C LYS A 127 -14.99 17.13 -13.86
N PRO A 128 -14.45 17.50 -15.05
CA PRO A 128 -15.04 18.57 -15.83
C PRO A 128 -16.52 18.23 -16.00
N GLN A 129 -17.39 19.09 -15.49
CA GLN A 129 -18.82 18.91 -15.69
C GLN A 129 -19.03 18.92 -17.20
N PRO A 130 -19.61 17.87 -17.80
CA PRO A 130 -19.84 17.87 -19.23
C PRO A 130 -20.65 19.13 -19.53
N ALA A 131 -20.07 20.04 -20.29
CA ALA A 131 -20.76 21.26 -20.70
C ALA A 131 -22.14 20.84 -21.19
N ALA A 132 -23.19 21.48 -20.66
CA ALA A 132 -24.55 21.20 -21.07
C ALA A 132 -24.56 21.16 -22.60
N ARG A 133 -24.89 19.98 -23.15
CA ARG A 133 -24.92 19.80 -24.60
C ARG A 133 -25.90 20.86 -25.10
N PRO A 134 -25.49 21.81 -25.96
CA PRO A 134 -26.40 22.85 -26.40
C PRO A 134 -27.65 22.18 -26.94
N GLU A 135 -28.83 22.61 -26.49
CA GLU A 135 -30.09 22.10 -26.99
C GLU A 135 -30.08 22.28 -28.51
N ILE A 136 -30.01 21.18 -29.23
CA ILE A 136 -30.10 21.19 -30.68
C ILE A 136 -31.55 21.53 -30.97
N THR A 137 -31.78 22.75 -31.47
CA THR A 137 -33.10 23.20 -31.93
C THR A 137 -33.61 22.25 -33.01
N GLU A 138 -34.93 22.16 -33.18
CA GLU A 138 -35.54 21.26 -34.17
C GLU A 138 -35.04 21.56 -35.60
N GLU A 139 -34.77 22.83 -35.89
CA GLU A 139 -34.19 23.27 -37.17
C GLU A 139 -32.74 22.77 -37.35
N GLU A 140 -31.92 22.87 -36.31
CA GLU A 140 -30.54 22.38 -36.30
C GLU A 140 -30.48 20.85 -36.41
N ARG A 141 -31.47 20.16 -35.82
CA ARG A 141 -31.65 18.71 -35.92
C ARG A 141 -32.02 18.29 -37.35
N ALA A 142 -32.93 19.02 -37.99
CA ALA A 142 -33.32 18.81 -39.38
C ALA A 142 -32.14 19.05 -40.34
N ARG A 143 -31.36 20.11 -40.14
CA ARG A 143 -30.14 20.40 -40.93
C ARG A 143 -29.12 19.27 -40.81
N ARG A 144 -28.86 18.78 -39.60
CA ARG A 144 -27.92 17.67 -39.38
C ARG A 144 -28.42 16.36 -39.99
N ALA A 145 -29.73 16.08 -39.90
CA ALA A 145 -30.32 14.91 -40.53
C ALA A 145 -30.20 14.96 -42.07
N ALA A 146 -30.38 16.14 -42.68
CA ALA A 146 -30.20 16.34 -44.10
C ALA A 146 -28.73 16.12 -44.53
N VAL A 147 -27.76 16.58 -43.73
CA VAL A 147 -26.32 16.38 -43.99
C VAL A 147 -25.93 14.89 -43.82
N VAL A 148 -26.46 14.18 -42.82
CA VAL A 148 -26.20 12.74 -42.66
C VAL A 148 -26.82 11.93 -43.79
N ALA A 149 -28.02 12.31 -44.24
CA ALA A 149 -28.68 11.70 -45.38
C ALA A 149 -27.91 11.95 -46.69
N SER A 150 -27.35 13.15 -46.89
CA SER A 150 -26.57 13.48 -48.08
C SER A 150 -25.18 12.82 -48.10
N LEU A 151 -24.62 12.50 -46.92
CA LEU A 151 -23.34 11.77 -46.79
C LEU A 151 -23.49 10.25 -46.89
N GLY A 152 -24.70 9.71 -47.08
CA GLY A 152 -24.93 8.28 -47.29
C GLY A 152 -24.62 7.37 -46.09
N LEU A 153 -24.42 7.93 -44.89
CA LEU A 153 -24.11 7.18 -43.67
C LEU A 153 -25.39 6.54 -43.12
N LYS A 154 -25.60 5.26 -43.44
CA LYS A 154 -26.67 4.42 -42.86
C LYS A 154 -26.48 4.35 -41.34
N ARG A 155 -27.53 4.59 -40.56
CA ARG A 155 -27.51 4.38 -39.10
C ARG A 155 -27.08 2.93 -38.82
N ILE A 156 -25.89 2.73 -38.27
CA ILE A 156 -25.51 1.45 -37.70
C ILE A 156 -26.10 1.44 -36.29
N GLY A 157 -27.31 0.88 -36.18
CA GLY A 157 -28.02 0.69 -34.93
C GLY A 157 -28.80 -0.62 -34.97
N GLY A 158 -28.17 -1.66 -34.42
CA GLY A 158 -28.67 -2.89 -33.80
C GLY A 158 -30.05 -3.48 -34.12
N GLU A 159 -30.04 -4.77 -34.46
CA GLU A 159 -30.93 -5.80 -33.89
C GLU A 159 -30.33 -7.20 -34.10
N ALA A 160 -30.55 -8.09 -33.11
CA ALA A 160 -30.06 -9.46 -32.85
C ALA A 160 -28.67 -9.61 -32.20
#